data_AF-A0A167C6G1-F1
#
_entry.id   AF-A0A167C6G1-F1
#
_cell.length_a   1.000
_cell.length_b   1.000
_cell.length_c   1.000
_cell.angle_alpha   90.00
_cell.angle_beta   90.00
_cell.angle_gamma   90.00
#
_symmetry.space_group_name_H-M   'P 1'
#
loop_
_entity.id
_entity.type
_entity.pdbx_description
1 polymer ?
#
loop_
_entity_poly.entity_id
_entity_poly.type
_entity_poly.pdbx_seq_one_letter_code
_entity_poly.pdbx_strand_id
1 'polypeptide(L)'
;MSVEAINKLNGEIAASNNPYVQAVGSFLLQHINSNPQDAEKIMATDKTIIKSLDEMRKVAEKKKVGNCAVLSDQEGFAVVLNYFGIERASIASVASPSGVPVLVSPQAAQVVKTVSFDVNLDDLLGGL
;
A
#
# COMPACT_ATOMS: atom_id res chain seq x y z
N MET A 1 0.67 -22.76 12.08
CA MET A 1 0.54 -21.33 12.41
C MET A 1 0.24 -20.48 11.18
N SER A 2 1.11 -20.38 10.16
CA SER A 2 0.80 -19.58 8.95
C SER A 2 -0.43 -20.08 8.17
N VAL A 3 -0.61 -21.41 8.05
CA VAL A 3 -1.76 -22.01 7.35
C VAL A 3 -3.10 -21.67 8.02
N GLU A 4 -3.17 -21.66 9.36
CA GLU A 4 -4.41 -21.31 10.07
C GLU A 4 -4.77 -19.83 9.87
N ALA A 5 -3.78 -18.93 9.90
CA ALA A 5 -3.98 -17.52 9.63
C ALA A 5 -4.46 -17.28 8.18
N ILE A 6 -3.88 -18.00 7.21
CA ILE A 6 -4.33 -17.97 5.81
C ILE A 6 -5.79 -18.44 5.70
N ASN A 7 -6.14 -19.56 6.36
CA ASN A 7 -7.51 -20.07 6.35
C ASN A 7 -8.51 -19.10 6.99
N LYS A 8 -8.12 -18.45 8.11
CA LYS A 8 -8.92 -17.40 8.74
C LYS A 8 -9.19 -16.25 7.78
N LEU A 9 -8.15 -15.71 7.15
CA LEU A 9 -8.30 -14.61 6.19
C LEU A 9 -9.15 -15.03 5.00
N ASN A 10 -8.92 -16.21 4.41
CA ASN A 10 -9.75 -16.73 3.33
C ASN A 10 -11.22 -16.87 3.73
N GLY A 11 -11.49 -17.31 4.96
CA GLY A 11 -12.85 -17.38 5.52
C GLY A 11 -13.51 -15.99 5.61
N GLU A 12 -12.78 -15.00 6.13
CA GLU A 12 -13.28 -13.61 6.21
C GLU A 12 -13.52 -12.99 4.83
N ILE A 13 -12.64 -13.28 3.86
CA ILE A 13 -12.75 -12.84 2.47
C ILE A 13 -13.97 -13.48 1.80
N ALA A 14 -14.14 -14.80 1.91
CA ALA A 14 -15.25 -15.51 1.30
C ALA A 14 -16.61 -15.15 1.92
N ALA A 15 -16.63 -14.80 3.21
CA ALA A 15 -17.85 -14.39 3.91
C ALA A 15 -18.30 -12.95 3.59
N SER A 16 -17.49 -12.16 2.86
CA SER A 16 -17.75 -10.74 2.63
C SER A 16 -17.89 -10.36 1.16
N ASN A 17 -18.99 -9.68 0.82
CA ASN A 17 -19.20 -9.06 -0.48
C ASN A 17 -18.56 -7.66 -0.59
N ASN A 18 -17.84 -7.20 0.44
CA ASN A 18 -17.24 -5.88 0.45
C ASN A 18 -15.92 -5.89 -0.35
N PRO A 19 -15.79 -5.09 -1.43
CA PRO A 19 -14.58 -5.07 -2.24
C PRO A 19 -13.33 -4.64 -1.46
N TYR A 20 -13.48 -3.83 -0.40
CA TYR A 20 -12.35 -3.44 0.45
C TYR A 20 -11.86 -4.58 1.33
N VAL A 21 -12.74 -5.51 1.72
CA VAL A 21 -12.35 -6.74 2.43
C VAL A 21 -11.54 -7.64 1.50
N GLN A 22 -11.92 -7.73 0.23
CA GLN A 22 -11.16 -8.48 -0.78
C GLN A 22 -9.74 -7.90 -0.97
N ALA A 23 -9.63 -6.57 -1.13
CA ALA A 23 -8.36 -5.89 -1.33
C ALA A 23 -7.42 -6.03 -0.11
N VAL A 24 -7.93 -5.72 1.09
CA VAL A 24 -7.14 -5.83 2.32
C VAL A 24 -6.81 -7.27 2.66
N GLY A 25 -7.74 -8.20 2.44
CA GLY A 25 -7.52 -9.63 2.63
C GLY A 25 -6.41 -10.16 1.73
N SER A 26 -6.42 -9.79 0.44
CA SER A 26 -5.36 -10.16 -0.51
C SER A 26 -4.00 -9.61 -0.09
N PHE A 27 -3.95 -8.35 0.37
CA PHE A 27 -2.75 -7.74 0.91
C PHE A 27 -2.22 -8.50 2.14
N LEU A 28 -3.08 -8.85 3.10
CA LEU A 28 -2.69 -9.59 4.31
C LEU A 28 -2.20 -11.01 3.99
N LEU A 29 -2.81 -11.70 3.02
CA LEU A 29 -2.33 -12.99 2.54
C LEU A 29 -0.92 -12.90 1.96
N GLN A 30 -0.67 -11.90 1.11
CA GLN A 30 0.69 -11.64 0.58
C GLN A 30 1.68 -11.31 1.69
N HIS A 31 1.25 -10.53 2.69
CA HIS A 31 2.07 -10.18 3.85
C HIS A 31 2.49 -11.45 4.61
N ILE A 32 1.56 -12.33 4.98
CA ILE A 32 1.86 -13.57 5.72
C ILE A 32 2.78 -14.50 4.93
N ASN A 33 2.59 -14.61 3.61
CA ASN A 33 3.46 -15.44 2.77
C ASN A 33 4.91 -14.93 2.77
N SER A 34 5.10 -13.62 2.86
CA SER A 34 6.43 -12.99 2.95
C SER A 34 6.97 -12.91 4.38
N ASN A 35 6.08 -12.95 5.37
CA ASN A 35 6.35 -12.71 6.79
C ASN A 35 5.61 -13.74 7.67
N PRO A 36 6.01 -15.03 7.65
CA PRO A 36 5.29 -16.07 8.39
C PRO A 36 5.22 -15.83 9.91
N GLN A 37 6.19 -15.09 10.46
CA GLN A 37 6.25 -14.72 11.89
C GLN A 37 5.08 -13.85 12.35
N ASP A 38 4.42 -13.12 11.43
CA ASP A 38 3.28 -12.26 11.78
C ASP A 38 1.95 -13.03 11.81
N ALA A 39 1.93 -14.32 11.46
CA ALA A 39 0.72 -15.13 11.43
C ALA A 39 -0.01 -15.17 12.79
N GLU A 40 0.72 -15.23 13.89
CA GLU A 40 0.15 -15.26 15.25
C GLU A 40 -0.65 -13.99 15.57
N LYS A 41 -0.18 -12.83 15.09
CA LYS A 41 -0.85 -11.54 15.27
C LYS A 41 -2.18 -11.46 14.52
N ILE A 42 -2.27 -12.12 13.37
CA ILE A 42 -3.50 -12.21 12.55
C ILE A 42 -4.54 -13.14 13.20
N MET A 43 -4.09 -14.14 13.97
CA MET A 43 -4.93 -15.15 14.60
C MET A 43 -5.68 -14.66 15.84
N ALA A 44 -5.37 -13.46 16.36
CA ALA A 44 -6.08 -12.87 17.48
C ALA A 44 -7.60 -12.78 17.19
N THR A 45 -8.42 -13.37 18.07
CA THR A 45 -9.86 -13.57 17.86
C THR A 45 -10.65 -12.27 17.70
N ASP A 46 -10.19 -11.20 18.34
CA ASP A 46 -10.80 -9.88 18.28
C ASP A 46 -10.47 -9.11 16.99
N LYS A 47 -9.49 -9.59 16.22
CA LYS A 47 -8.99 -8.93 15.01
C LYS A 47 -9.58 -9.51 13.74
N THR A 48 -10.19 -8.65 12.92
CA THR A 48 -10.81 -9.00 11.63
C THR A 48 -10.47 -7.96 10.58
N ILE A 49 -10.60 -8.32 9.30
CA ILE A 49 -10.38 -7.43 8.17
C ILE A 49 -11.33 -6.23 8.24
N ILE A 50 -12.61 -6.45 8.54
CA ILE A 50 -13.59 -5.36 8.66
C ILE A 50 -13.20 -4.35 9.75
N LYS A 51 -12.76 -4.82 10.92
CA LYS A 51 -12.33 -3.89 11.98
C LYS A 51 -11.06 -3.14 11.61
N SER A 52 -10.17 -3.75 10.83
CA SER A 52 -9.00 -3.03 10.29
C SER A 52 -9.41 -1.91 9.32
N LEU A 53 -10.47 -2.11 8.53
CA LEU A 53 -11.05 -1.06 7.67
C LEU A 53 -11.71 0.05 8.49
N ASP A 54 -12.35 -0.28 9.62
CA ASP A 54 -12.89 0.73 10.53
C ASP A 54 -11.78 1.63 11.10
N GLU A 55 -10.63 1.06 11.47
CA GLU A 55 -9.46 1.85 11.88
C GLU A 55 -8.90 2.69 10.74
N MET A 56 -8.81 2.13 9.53
CA MET A 56 -8.40 2.87 8.34
C MET A 56 -9.31 4.08 8.09
N ARG A 57 -10.63 3.90 8.22
CA ARG A 57 -11.62 4.99 8.13
C ARG A 57 -11.34 6.07 9.18
N LYS A 58 -11.16 5.71 10.45
CA LYS A 58 -10.86 6.67 11.54
C LYS A 58 -9.58 7.47 11.26
N VAL A 59 -8.56 6.86 10.66
CA VAL A 59 -7.33 7.56 10.28
C VAL A 59 -7.56 8.50 9.10
N ALA A 60 -8.29 8.05 8.06
CA ALA A 60 -8.65 8.86 6.91
C ALA A 60 -9.47 10.10 7.33
N GLU A 61 -10.44 9.92 8.23
CA GLU A 61 -11.29 11.00 8.75
C GLU A 61 -10.50 12.15 9.39
N LYS A 62 -9.35 11.86 10.00
CA LYS A 62 -8.45 12.90 10.56
C LYS A 62 -7.76 13.76 9.50
N LYS A 63 -7.63 13.24 8.27
CA LYS A 63 -6.99 13.90 7.12
C LYS A 63 -8.02 14.48 6.14
N LYS A 64 -9.30 14.48 6.52
CA LYS A 64 -10.41 14.91 5.68
C LYS A 64 -10.27 16.40 5.32
N VAL A 65 -10.38 16.70 4.02
CA VAL A 65 -10.45 18.05 3.47
C VAL A 65 -11.81 18.25 2.82
N GLY A 66 -12.61 19.17 3.36
CA GLY A 66 -14.01 19.33 2.94
C GLY A 66 -14.81 18.07 3.24
N ASN A 67 -15.33 17.40 2.20
CA ASN A 67 -16.04 16.12 2.34
C ASN A 67 -15.22 14.89 1.89
N CYS A 68 -13.96 15.06 1.51
CA CYS A 68 -13.13 13.98 0.97
C CYS A 68 -11.99 13.63 1.92
N ALA A 69 -11.75 12.34 2.13
CA ALA A 69 -10.59 11.83 2.84
C ALA A 69 -9.87 10.84 1.93
N VAL A 70 -8.56 11.04 1.74
CA VAL A 70 -7.74 10.20 0.86
C VAL A 70 -6.53 9.74 1.66
N LEU A 71 -6.25 8.46 1.58
CA LEU A 71 -5.01 7.84 2.03
C LEU A 71 -4.29 7.29 0.80
N SER A 72 -2.97 7.36 0.81
CA SER A 72 -2.18 6.53 -0.11
C SER A 72 -2.28 5.05 0.28
N ASP A 73 -2.01 4.16 -0.66
CA ASP A 73 -1.97 2.71 -0.42
C ASP A 73 -1.05 2.37 0.75
N GLN A 74 0.13 3.00 0.81
CA GLN A 74 1.09 2.79 1.88
C GLN A 74 0.52 3.17 3.25
N GLU A 75 -0.17 4.31 3.35
CA GLU A 75 -0.79 4.75 4.60
C GLU A 75 -1.93 3.82 5.00
N GLY A 76 -2.81 3.46 4.07
CA GLY A 76 -3.92 2.55 4.32
C GLY A 76 -3.43 1.20 4.84
N PHE A 77 -2.50 0.56 4.13
CA PHE A 77 -1.95 -0.73 4.54
C PHE A 77 -1.14 -0.64 5.83
N ALA A 78 -0.46 0.47 6.10
CA ALA A 78 0.20 0.67 7.39
C ALA A 78 -0.80 0.69 8.55
N VAL A 79 -1.96 1.34 8.40
CA VAL A 79 -3.01 1.32 9.42
C VAL A 79 -3.54 -0.10 9.65
N VAL A 80 -3.73 -0.87 8.58
CA VAL A 80 -4.15 -2.29 8.69
C VAL A 80 -3.12 -3.09 9.48
N LEU A 81 -1.84 -3.03 9.11
CA LEU A 81 -0.79 -3.78 9.81
C LEU A 81 -0.68 -3.36 11.28
N ASN A 82 -0.76 -2.05 11.57
CA ASN A 82 -0.76 -1.53 12.94
C ASN A 82 -1.96 -2.03 13.74
N TYR A 83 -3.15 -2.15 13.14
CA TYR A 83 -4.32 -2.75 13.79
C TYR A 83 -4.03 -4.19 14.25
N PHE A 84 -3.24 -4.94 13.48
CA PHE A 84 -2.80 -6.28 13.85
C PHE A 84 -1.60 -6.31 14.81
N GLY A 85 -1.00 -5.17 15.16
CA GLY A 85 0.23 -5.13 15.96
C GLY A 85 1.46 -5.56 15.16
N ILE A 86 1.39 -5.46 13.83
CA ILE A 86 2.50 -5.70 12.91
C ILE A 86 3.16 -4.35 12.67
N GLU A 87 4.20 -4.06 13.43
CA GLU A 87 5.01 -2.88 13.21
C GLU A 87 5.86 -3.06 11.96
N ARG A 88 5.70 -2.17 10.97
CA ARG A 88 6.73 -2.00 9.96
C ARG A 88 7.92 -1.32 10.64
N ALA A 89 9.13 -1.83 10.42
CA ALA A 89 10.34 -1.07 10.72
C ALA A 89 10.17 0.32 10.10
N SER A 90 10.06 1.33 10.96
CA SER A 90 9.69 2.70 10.61
C SER A 90 10.62 3.21 9.50
N ILE A 91 10.14 3.24 8.26
CA ILE A 91 10.67 4.17 7.27
C ILE A 91 10.07 5.51 7.63
N ALA A 92 10.85 6.30 8.35
CA ALA A 92 10.52 7.64 8.80
C ALA A 92 9.84 8.42 7.66
N SER A 93 8.63 8.89 7.96
CA SER A 93 7.96 10.07 7.42
C SER A 93 8.83 10.92 6.48
N VAL A 94 8.78 10.64 5.17
CA VAL A 94 9.15 11.65 4.18
C VAL A 94 8.02 12.67 4.18
N ALA A 95 8.28 13.78 4.85
CA ALA A 95 7.42 14.93 4.95
C ALA A 95 6.87 15.33 3.58
N SER A 96 5.57 15.61 3.53
CA SER A 96 4.93 16.33 2.44
C SER A 96 5.67 17.65 2.18
N PRO A 97 6.05 18.00 0.94
CA PRO A 97 6.51 19.35 0.66
C PRO A 97 5.29 20.28 0.63
N SER A 98 5.01 20.91 1.78
CA SER A 98 4.27 22.17 1.81
C SER A 98 5.05 23.20 1.00
N GLY A 99 4.37 23.80 0.01
CA GLY A 99 4.98 24.77 -0.88
C GLY A 99 5.48 26.02 -0.15
N VAL A 100 6.66 26.48 -0.55
CA VAL A 100 7.01 27.91 -0.67
C VAL A 100 7.85 28.07 -1.95
N PRO A 101 7.62 29.13 -2.74
CA PRO A 101 8.32 29.33 -4.00
C PRO A 101 9.69 29.96 -3.74
N VAL A 102 10.75 29.47 -4.40
CA VAL A 102 12.04 30.16 -4.45
C VAL A 102 12.50 30.27 -5.90
N LEU A 103 12.67 31.53 -6.28
CA LEU A 103 13.17 32.09 -7.53
C LEU A 103 14.54 31.51 -7.99
N VAL A 104 14.67 31.30 -9.32
CA VAL A 104 15.81 31.58 -10.26
C VAL A 104 17.23 31.76 -9.66
N SER A 105 18.36 31.21 -10.17
CA SER A 105 18.84 30.67 -11.46
C SER A 105 20.19 29.91 -11.21
N PRO A 106 21.08 29.67 -12.21
CA PRO A 106 21.24 28.46 -13.00
C PRO A 106 22.54 27.68 -12.65
N GLN A 107 22.47 26.36 -12.49
CA GLN A 107 23.68 25.53 -12.38
C GLN A 107 23.75 24.51 -13.51
N ALA A 108 24.82 24.67 -14.29
CA ALA A 108 25.19 23.86 -15.44
C ALA A 108 25.41 22.39 -15.07
N ALA A 109 24.92 21.54 -15.98
CA ALA A 109 25.37 20.19 -16.34
C ALA A 109 25.71 19.22 -15.19
N GLN A 110 24.96 18.10 -15.10
CA GLN A 110 25.55 16.76 -15.29
C GLN A 110 24.52 15.79 -15.88
N VAL A 111 25.04 15.03 -16.84
CA VAL A 111 24.37 14.12 -17.76
C VAL A 111 24.12 12.79 -17.05
N VAL A 112 22.86 12.33 -16.99
CA VAL A 112 22.56 10.93 -16.68
C VAL A 112 21.76 10.38 -17.86
N LYS A 113 22.36 9.40 -18.55
CA LYS A 113 21.85 8.76 -19.76
C LYS A 113 20.41 8.27 -19.55
N THR A 114 19.48 8.92 -20.23
CA THR A 114 18.18 8.36 -20.57
C THR A 114 18.44 7.17 -21.49
N VAL A 115 18.09 5.96 -21.05
CA VAL A 115 17.82 4.86 -22.00
C VAL A 115 16.53 5.23 -22.70
N SER A 116 16.65 5.93 -23.83
CA SER A 116 15.56 6.11 -24.78
C SER A 116 15.35 4.79 -25.50
N PHE A 117 14.20 4.15 -25.26
CA PHE A 117 13.68 3.10 -26.13
C PHE A 117 13.27 3.75 -27.45
N ASP A 118 14.23 3.95 -28.33
CA ASP A 118 14.01 4.35 -29.71
C ASP A 118 13.71 3.09 -30.52
N VAL A 119 12.46 2.64 -30.45
CA VAL A 119 11.94 1.60 -31.33
C VAL A 119 11.49 2.27 -32.62
N ASN A 120 12.29 2.12 -33.68
CA ASN A 120 11.89 2.54 -35.01
C ASN A 120 10.80 1.60 -35.53
N LEU A 121 9.67 2.16 -36.02
CA LEU A 121 8.56 1.41 -36.60
C LEU A 121 8.99 0.56 -37.83
N ASP A 122 10.08 0.95 -38.49
CA ASP A 122 10.67 0.24 -39.63
C ASP A 122 11.26 -1.13 -39.23
N ASP A 123 11.78 -1.26 -38.00
CA ASP A 123 12.32 -2.52 -37.47
C ASP A 123 11.21 -3.52 -37.06
N LEU A 124 10.02 -3.00 -36.71
CA LEU A 124 8.85 -3.81 -36.35
C LEU A 124 8.06 -4.31 -37.58
N LEU A 125 8.18 -3.62 -38.72
CA LEU A 125 7.46 -3.93 -39.95
C LEU A 125 8.34 -4.62 -40.99
N GLY A 126 9.28 -5.45 -40.52
CA GLY A 126 10.20 -6.27 -41.32
C GLY A 126 9.69 -6.60 -42.71
N GLY A 127 10.48 -6.18 -43.69
CA GLY A 127 10.13 -6.08 -45.11
C GLY A 127 9.25 -7.19 -45.67
N LEU A 128 8.16 -6.77 -46.31
CA LEU A 128 7.47 -7.49 -47.37
C LEU A 128 7.94 -6.97 -48.73
#